data_AF-A0A7V3DIS2-F1
#
_entry.id   AF-A0A7V3DIS2-F1
#
_cell.length_a   1.000
_cell.length_b   1.000
_cell.length_c   1.000
_cell.angle_alpha   90.00
_cell.angle_beta   90.00
_cell.angle_gamma   90.00
#
_symmetry.space_group_name_H-M   'P 1'
#
loop_
_entity.id
_entity.type
_entity.pdbx_description
1 polymer ?
#
loop_
_entity_poly.entity_id
_entity_poly.type
_entity_poly.pdbx_seq_one_letter_code
_entity_poly.pdbx_strand_id
1 'polypeptide(L)'
;MLYEDLFRRLEEEQVRYVVAGGVAMVLHGVIRFTADLDLIVELSEENLGRFLSCMNGLGFRPRLPVQAEEILDAQKRKQWLNEKNMRVFTFLHPHRPLSEIDMLMEELIPFAELEAQAAIMHSSGVVIPVVSRKHLKLLKKISGRDQDIADIEALEYIERLESKDDTET
;
A
#
# COMPACT_ATOMS: atom_id res chain seq x y z
N MET A 1 -14.54 -7.74 -3.85
CA MET A 1 -14.00 -6.59 -3.07
C MET A 1 -13.74 -5.40 -4.00
N LEU A 2 -13.74 -4.13 -3.54
CA LEU A 2 -13.58 -2.94 -4.42
C LEU A 2 -12.32 -2.99 -5.31
N TYR A 3 -11.25 -3.61 -4.82
CA TYR A 3 -9.93 -3.71 -5.49
C TYR A 3 -9.56 -5.13 -5.93
N GLU A 4 -10.54 -6.03 -6.06
CA GLU A 4 -10.28 -7.45 -6.38
C GLU A 4 -9.62 -7.65 -7.75
N ASP A 5 -10.14 -7.00 -8.80
CA ASP A 5 -9.57 -7.06 -10.16
C ASP A 5 -8.11 -6.56 -10.16
N LEU A 6 -7.81 -5.56 -9.31
CA LEU A 6 -6.47 -5.02 -9.16
C LEU A 6 -5.53 -6.05 -8.55
N PHE A 7 -5.86 -6.62 -7.39
CA PHE A 7 -4.98 -7.58 -6.74
C PHE A 7 -4.75 -8.81 -7.60
N ARG A 8 -5.79 -9.31 -8.27
CA ARG A 8 -5.67 -10.41 -9.23
C ARG A 8 -4.69 -10.06 -10.35
N ARG A 9 -4.80 -8.85 -10.92
CA ARG A 9 -3.90 -8.43 -12.00
C ARG A 9 -2.46 -8.24 -11.54
N LEU A 10 -2.25 -7.70 -10.34
CA LEU A 10 -0.92 -7.55 -9.75
C LEU A 10 -0.26 -8.91 -9.51
N GLU A 11 -1.03 -9.91 -9.07
CA GLU A 11 -0.56 -11.29 -8.90
C GLU A 11 -0.21 -11.94 -10.26
N GLU A 12 -1.09 -11.82 -11.26
CA GLU A 12 -0.87 -12.34 -12.62
C GLU A 12 0.40 -11.77 -13.28
N GLU A 13 0.65 -10.48 -13.11
CA GLU A 13 1.82 -9.78 -13.66
C GLU A 13 3.05 -9.89 -12.74
N GLN A 14 2.95 -10.63 -11.63
CA GLN A 14 4.01 -10.82 -10.63
C GLN A 14 4.63 -9.51 -10.17
N VAL A 15 3.78 -8.53 -9.86
CA VAL A 15 4.20 -7.25 -9.27
C VAL A 15 4.57 -7.49 -7.81
N ARG A 16 5.74 -7.01 -7.42
CA ARG A 16 6.21 -6.99 -6.04
C ARG A 16 5.66 -5.75 -5.35
N TYR A 17 4.68 -5.95 -4.47
CA TYR A 17 4.03 -4.90 -3.69
C TYR A 17 3.63 -5.42 -2.31
N VAL A 18 3.31 -4.50 -1.40
CA VAL A 18 2.60 -4.78 -0.15
C VAL A 18 1.50 -3.72 0.06
N VAL A 19 0.35 -4.16 0.57
CA VAL A 19 -0.76 -3.27 0.96
C VAL A 19 -0.44 -2.59 2.28
N ALA A 20 -0.61 -1.27 2.33
CA ALA A 20 -0.34 -0.44 3.49
C ALA A 20 -1.58 0.37 3.92
N GLY A 21 -1.35 1.39 4.74
CA GLY A 21 -2.34 2.42 5.07
C GLY A 21 -3.65 1.89 5.65
N GLY A 22 -4.77 2.49 5.26
CA GLY A 22 -6.07 2.21 5.88
C GLY A 22 -6.62 0.82 5.57
N VAL A 23 -6.43 0.33 4.35
CA VAL A 23 -6.85 -1.03 3.97
C VAL A 23 -6.05 -2.09 4.76
N ALA A 24 -4.75 -1.88 4.98
CA ALA A 24 -3.95 -2.77 5.81
C ALA A 24 -4.46 -2.84 7.26
N MET A 25 -4.91 -1.72 7.83
CA MET A 25 -5.54 -1.69 9.16
C MET A 25 -6.77 -2.60 9.22
N VAL A 26 -7.65 -2.49 8.22
CA VAL A 26 -8.87 -3.32 8.11
C VAL A 26 -8.53 -4.80 7.99
N LEU A 27 -7.55 -5.14 7.15
CA LEU A 27 -7.09 -6.52 6.98
C LEU A 27 -6.45 -7.09 8.25
N HIS A 28 -5.87 -6.24 9.11
CA HIS A 28 -5.37 -6.63 10.43
C HIS A 28 -6.45 -6.72 11.53
N GLY A 29 -7.71 -6.51 11.18
CA GLY A 29 -8.86 -6.62 12.08
C GLY A 29 -9.32 -5.31 12.73
N VAL A 30 -8.72 -4.16 12.36
CA VAL A 30 -9.12 -2.86 12.91
C VAL A 30 -10.33 -2.31 12.14
N ILE A 31 -11.39 -1.94 12.85
CA ILE A 31 -12.53 -1.24 12.26
C ILE A 31 -12.09 0.18 11.89
N ARG A 32 -11.97 0.44 10.59
CA ARG A 32 -11.52 1.73 10.05
C ARG A 32 -12.21 2.02 8.72
N PHE A 33 -12.66 3.26 8.53
CA PHE A 33 -13.09 3.73 7.22
C PHE A 33 -11.87 4.17 6.40
N THR A 34 -11.79 3.75 5.14
CA THR A 34 -10.71 4.08 4.20
C THR A 34 -11.32 4.21 2.80
N ALA A 35 -10.88 5.20 2.03
CA ALA A 35 -11.41 5.48 0.70
C ALA A 35 -10.43 5.05 -0.40
N ASP A 36 -9.15 5.13 -0.08
CA ASP A 36 -7.98 4.86 -0.90
C ASP A 36 -7.36 3.50 -0.60
N LEU A 37 -6.63 2.98 -1.57
CA LEU A 37 -5.74 1.84 -1.42
C LEU A 37 -4.29 2.31 -1.47
N ASP A 38 -3.61 2.26 -0.33
CA ASP A 38 -2.17 2.52 -0.24
C ASP A 38 -1.35 1.27 -0.61
N LEU A 39 -0.43 1.41 -1.55
CA LEU A 39 0.51 0.37 -1.97
C LEU A 39 1.96 0.86 -1.79
N ILE A 40 2.80 0.00 -1.22
CA ILE A 40 4.26 0.14 -1.32
C ILE A 40 4.68 -0.84 -2.41
N VAL A 41 5.22 -0.31 -3.51
CA VAL A 41 5.66 -1.08 -4.68
C VAL A 41 7.17 -1.04 -4.73
N GLU A 42 7.82 -2.16 -5.03
CA GLU A 42 9.27 -2.20 -5.19
C GLU A 42 9.69 -1.30 -6.37
N LEU A 43 10.69 -0.45 -6.15
CA LEU A 43 10.99 0.69 -7.02
C LEU A 43 11.97 0.37 -8.16
N SER A 44 12.27 -0.89 -8.44
CA SER A 44 13.03 -1.26 -9.64
C SER A 44 12.23 -0.89 -10.89
N GLU A 45 12.95 -0.50 -11.95
CA GLU A 45 12.33 -0.12 -13.22
C GLU A 45 11.47 -1.26 -13.80
N GLU A 46 11.95 -2.50 -13.69
CA GLU A 46 11.22 -3.69 -14.14
C GLU A 46 9.89 -3.86 -13.39
N ASN A 47 9.91 -3.80 -12.06
CA ASN A 47 8.71 -3.98 -11.25
C ASN A 47 7.71 -2.83 -11.43
N LEU A 48 8.19 -1.60 -11.48
CA LEU A 48 7.36 -0.43 -11.78
C LEU A 48 6.75 -0.51 -13.19
N GLY A 49 7.47 -1.05 -14.17
CA GLY A 49 6.95 -1.30 -15.52
C GLY A 49 5.76 -2.26 -15.50
N ARG A 50 5.86 -3.38 -14.76
CA ARG A 50 4.74 -4.32 -14.56
C ARG A 50 3.56 -3.67 -13.84
N PHE A 51 3.83 -2.90 -12.79
CA PHE A 51 2.80 -2.15 -12.05
C PHE A 51 2.06 -1.15 -12.95
N LEU A 52 2.77 -0.37 -13.76
CA LEU A 52 2.18 0.56 -14.72
C LEU A 52 1.34 -0.15 -15.78
N SER A 53 1.80 -1.30 -16.28
CA SER A 53 1.01 -2.14 -17.19
C SER A 53 -0.34 -2.53 -16.55
N CYS A 54 -0.33 -2.93 -15.27
CA CYS A 54 -1.55 -3.22 -14.51
C CYS A 54 -2.47 -1.99 -14.42
N MET A 55 -1.94 -0.84 -13.99
CA MET A 55 -2.71 0.40 -13.87
C MET A 55 -3.37 0.76 -15.20
N ASN A 56 -2.59 0.76 -16.28
CA ASN A 56 -3.06 1.12 -17.61
C ASN A 56 -4.13 0.15 -18.13
N GLY A 57 -3.91 -1.16 -17.99
CA GLY A 57 -4.83 -2.22 -18.41
C GLY A 57 -6.16 -2.21 -17.66
N LEU A 58 -6.16 -1.78 -16.39
CA LEU A 58 -7.35 -1.61 -15.56
C LEU A 58 -8.00 -0.22 -15.70
N GLY A 59 -7.46 0.65 -16.57
CA GLY A 59 -8.02 1.97 -16.84
C GLY A 59 -7.70 3.06 -15.81
N PHE A 60 -6.81 2.80 -14.86
CA PHE A 60 -6.30 3.80 -13.94
C PHE A 60 -5.41 4.83 -14.66
N ARG A 61 -5.46 6.09 -14.20
CA ARG A 61 -4.70 7.21 -14.76
C ARG A 61 -4.06 8.03 -13.64
N PRO A 62 -2.87 8.62 -13.85
CA PRO A 62 -2.28 9.55 -12.88
C PRO A 62 -3.25 10.69 -12.54
N ARG A 63 -3.32 11.05 -11.25
CA ARG A 63 -4.06 12.24 -10.80
C ARG A 63 -3.38 13.53 -11.26
N LEU A 64 -2.06 13.54 -11.27
CA LEU A 64 -1.27 14.68 -11.71
C LEU A 64 -1.18 14.71 -13.24
N PRO A 65 -1.06 15.89 -13.88
CA PRO A 65 -0.90 16.03 -15.32
C PRO A 65 0.54 15.70 -15.74
N VAL A 66 0.99 14.48 -15.43
CA VAL A 66 2.30 13.91 -15.76
C VAL A 66 2.10 12.53 -16.37
N GLN A 67 3.02 12.09 -17.22
CA GLN A 67 2.97 10.73 -17.75
C GLN A 67 3.34 9.75 -16.64
N ALA A 68 2.63 8.63 -16.55
CA ALA A 68 2.86 7.66 -15.48
C ALA A 68 4.26 7.05 -15.59
N GLU A 69 4.73 6.85 -16.82
CA GLU A 69 6.03 6.29 -17.19
C GLU A 69 7.20 7.13 -16.66
N GLU A 70 6.98 8.40 -16.33
CA GLU A 70 7.98 9.25 -15.68
C GLU A 70 8.40 8.72 -14.30
N ILE A 71 7.57 7.90 -13.63
CA ILE A 71 7.97 7.24 -12.37
C ILE A 71 9.05 6.18 -12.59
N LEU A 72 9.31 5.71 -13.83
CA LEU A 72 10.36 4.72 -14.08
C LEU A 72 11.75 5.31 -13.85
N ASP A 73 11.92 6.61 -14.08
CA ASP A 73 13.18 7.34 -13.89
C ASP A 73 13.44 7.61 -12.39
N ALA A 74 14.43 6.92 -11.83
CA ALA A 74 14.82 7.06 -10.44
C ALA A 74 15.31 8.48 -10.07
N GLN A 75 15.95 9.21 -10.99
CA GLN A 75 16.37 10.59 -10.74
C GLN A 75 15.16 11.51 -10.66
N LYS A 76 14.18 11.28 -11.52
CA LYS A 76 12.93 12.05 -11.52
C LYS A 76 12.10 11.80 -10.26
N ARG A 77 12.01 10.54 -9.82
CA ARG A 77 11.39 10.20 -8.53
C ARG A 77 12.07 10.96 -7.38
N LYS A 78 13.41 10.94 -7.31
CA LYS A 78 14.19 11.69 -6.31
C LYS A 78 13.94 13.19 -6.38
N GLN A 79 13.90 13.76 -7.59
CA GLN A 79 13.60 15.17 -7.79
C GLN A 79 12.21 15.52 -7.22
N TRP A 80 11.18 14.75 -7.56
CA TRP A 80 9.83 15.00 -7.06
C TRP A 80 9.70 14.82 -5.56
N LEU A 81 10.40 13.85 -4.97
CA LEU A 81 10.46 13.68 -3.52
C LEU A 81 11.08 14.90 -2.82
N ASN A 82 12.22 15.39 -3.31
CA ASN A 82 12.99 16.44 -2.65
C ASN A 82 12.47 17.85 -2.93
N GLU A 83 12.06 18.13 -4.17
CA GLU A 83 11.69 19.49 -4.60
C GLU A 83 10.19 19.75 -4.49
N LYS A 84 9.36 18.72 -4.65
CA LYS A 84 7.89 18.85 -4.64
C LYS A 84 7.24 18.20 -3.43
N ASN A 85 8.03 17.62 -2.52
CA ASN A 85 7.56 16.85 -1.37
C ASN A 85 6.53 15.76 -1.77
N MET A 86 6.69 15.17 -2.96
CA MET A 86 5.75 14.22 -3.50
C MET A 86 6.06 12.80 -3.00
N ARG A 87 5.54 12.48 -1.82
CA ARG A 87 5.75 11.18 -1.15
C ARG A 87 4.92 10.05 -1.75
N VAL A 88 3.80 10.40 -2.39
CA VAL A 88 2.83 9.45 -2.94
C VAL A 88 2.48 9.85 -4.37
N PHE A 89 2.33 8.86 -5.24
CA PHE A 89 1.84 9.03 -6.60
C PHE A 89 0.46 8.36 -6.71
N THR A 90 -0.56 9.20 -6.92
CA THR A 90 -1.97 8.75 -6.94
C THR A 90 -2.42 8.39 -8.34
N PHE A 91 -3.09 7.26 -8.46
CA PHE A 91 -3.86 6.85 -9.63
C PHE A 91 -5.36 6.90 -9.36
N LEU A 92 -6.13 7.36 -10.33
CA LEU A 92 -7.59 7.47 -10.28
C LEU A 92 -8.23 6.63 -11.38
N HIS A 93 -9.40 6.07 -11.11
CA HIS A 93 -10.20 5.41 -12.13
C HIS A 93 -11.30 6.36 -12.67
N PRO A 94 -11.31 6.72 -13.97
CA PRO A 94 -12.23 7.72 -14.53
C PRO A 94 -13.72 7.43 -14.32
N HIS A 95 -14.10 6.16 -14.24
CA HIS A 95 -15.50 5.72 -14.05
C HIS A 95 -15.79 5.19 -12.63
N ARG A 96 -14.81 5.23 -11.72
CA ARG A 96 -14.93 4.76 -10.33
C ARG A 96 -14.25 5.80 -9.43
N PRO A 97 -14.87 6.98 -9.24
CA PRO A 97 -14.20 8.12 -8.60
C PRO A 97 -13.87 7.90 -7.11
N LEU A 98 -14.43 6.86 -6.49
CA LEU A 98 -14.08 6.44 -5.12
C LEU A 98 -12.93 5.43 -5.08
N SER A 99 -12.36 5.05 -6.23
CA SER A 99 -11.24 4.11 -6.31
C SER A 99 -9.95 4.87 -6.61
N GLU A 100 -9.22 5.18 -5.54
CA GLU A 100 -7.91 5.81 -5.61
C GLU A 100 -6.84 4.80 -5.18
N ILE A 101 -5.72 4.77 -5.91
CA ILE A 101 -4.56 3.97 -5.55
C ILE A 101 -3.40 4.92 -5.31
N ASP A 102 -2.88 4.88 -4.09
CA ASP A 102 -1.76 5.69 -3.66
C ASP A 102 -0.50 4.83 -3.60
N MET A 103 0.44 5.09 -4.50
CA MET A 103 1.74 4.41 -4.53
C MET A 103 2.78 5.22 -3.76
N LEU A 104 3.38 4.65 -2.72
CA LEU A 104 4.48 5.29 -2.00
C LEU A 104 5.71 5.41 -2.93
N MET A 105 6.21 6.63 -3.11
CA MET A 105 7.32 6.95 -4.01
C MET A 105 8.70 6.80 -3.36
N GLU A 106 8.73 6.61 -2.04
CA GLU A 106 9.94 6.56 -1.24
C GLU A 106 10.02 5.26 -0.44
N GLU A 107 11.21 4.70 -0.39
CA GLU A 107 11.52 3.53 0.40
C GLU A 107 11.90 3.93 1.83
N LEU A 108 10.87 4.08 2.69
CA LEU A 108 11.05 4.39 4.13
C LEU A 108 11.59 3.21 4.93
N ILE A 109 11.28 1.99 4.49
CA ILE A 109 11.74 0.71 5.03
C ILE A 109 12.18 -0.11 3.82
N PRO A 110 13.33 -0.81 3.86
CA PRO A 110 13.78 -1.62 2.74
C PRO A 110 12.67 -2.56 2.24
N PHE A 111 12.38 -2.55 0.94
CA PHE A 111 11.25 -3.31 0.40
C PHE A 111 11.39 -4.81 0.70
N ALA A 112 12.61 -5.35 0.61
CA ALA A 112 12.89 -6.74 0.94
C ALA A 112 12.54 -7.10 2.39
N GLU A 113 12.67 -6.15 3.33
CA GLU A 113 12.25 -6.36 4.73
C GLU A 113 10.72 -6.40 4.85
N LEU A 114 10.03 -5.50 4.13
CA LEU A 114 8.57 -5.46 4.09
C LEU A 114 7.99 -6.74 3.49
N GLU A 115 8.56 -7.21 2.37
CA GLU A 115 8.16 -8.42 1.66
C GLU A 115 8.39 -9.67 2.52
N ALA A 116 9.56 -9.80 3.14
CA ALA A 116 9.90 -10.98 3.94
C ALA A 116 9.05 -11.12 5.22
N GLN A 117 8.53 -10.02 5.76
CA GLN A 117 7.71 -10.01 6.97
C GLN A 117 6.24 -9.70 6.67
N ALA A 118 5.82 -9.67 5.40
CA ALA A 118 4.45 -9.37 5.03
C ALA A 118 3.48 -10.41 5.62
N ALA A 119 2.35 -9.94 6.14
CA ALA A 119 1.24 -10.82 6.48
C ALA A 119 0.50 -11.19 5.19
N ILE A 120 0.33 -12.48 4.93
CA ILE A 120 -0.38 -12.97 3.75
C ILE A 120 -1.86 -13.13 4.08
N MET A 121 -2.69 -12.30 3.45
CA MET A 121 -4.14 -12.33 3.60
C MET A 121 -4.77 -12.97 2.37
N HIS A 122 -5.84 -13.73 2.57
CA HIS A 122 -6.60 -14.34 1.47
C HIS A 122 -7.98 -13.71 1.40
N SER A 123 -8.34 -13.19 0.23
CA SER A 123 -9.68 -12.62 -0.01
C SER A 123 -10.15 -12.92 -1.42
N SER A 124 -11.34 -13.50 -1.55
CA SER A 124 -11.97 -13.80 -2.84
C SER A 124 -11.08 -14.63 -3.80
N GLY A 125 -10.24 -15.51 -3.23
CA GLY A 125 -9.32 -16.36 -3.99
C GLY A 125 -8.02 -15.66 -4.44
N VAL A 126 -7.78 -14.43 -4.01
CA VAL A 126 -6.54 -13.68 -4.30
C VAL A 126 -5.66 -13.62 -3.06
N VAL A 127 -4.34 -13.73 -3.27
CA VAL A 127 -3.32 -13.58 -2.23
C VAL A 127 -2.93 -12.11 -2.13
N ILE A 128 -3.07 -11.52 -0.94
CA ILE A 128 -2.82 -10.11 -0.70
C ILE A 128 -1.69 -9.98 0.33
N PRO A 129 -0.47 -9.60 -0.09
CA PRO A 129 0.60 -9.29 0.85
C PRO A 129 0.31 -7.96 1.55
N VAL A 130 0.26 -7.97 2.87
CA VAL A 130 -0.06 -6.79 3.70
C VAL A 130 1.15 -6.47 4.58
N VAL A 131 1.47 -5.19 4.71
CA VAL A 131 2.51 -4.72 5.64
C VAL A 131 2.23 -5.27 7.04
N SER A 132 3.23 -5.85 7.70
CA SER A 132 3.08 -6.39 9.06
C SER A 132 2.62 -5.33 10.04
N ARG A 133 1.92 -5.72 11.12
CA ARG A 133 1.48 -4.77 12.17
C ARG A 133 2.67 -3.96 12.74
N LYS A 134 3.82 -4.62 12.92
CA LYS A 134 5.08 -3.98 13.35
C LYS A 134 5.49 -2.85 12.40
N HIS A 135 5.57 -3.14 11.09
CA HIS A 135 5.99 -2.15 10.10
C HIS A 135 4.92 -1.08 9.85
N LEU A 136 3.64 -1.44 9.93
CA LEU A 136 2.54 -0.49 9.79
C LEU A 136 2.58 0.55 10.92
N LYS A 137 2.81 0.13 12.18
CA LYS A 137 3.04 1.04 13.31
C LYS A 137 4.25 1.95 13.08
N LEU A 138 5.35 1.43 12.50
CA LEU A 138 6.54 2.24 12.20
C LEU A 138 6.24 3.32 11.14
N LEU A 139 5.61 2.95 10.02
CA LEU A 139 5.22 3.89 8.97
C LEU A 139 4.28 4.98 9.51
N LYS A 140 3.34 4.60 10.38
CA LYS A 140 2.42 5.52 11.05
C LYS A 140 3.11 6.51 11.99
N LYS A 141 4.12 6.05 12.75
CA LYS A 141 4.96 6.92 13.58
C LYS A 141 5.74 7.93 12.74
N ILE A 142 6.24 7.52 11.58
CA ILE A 142 6.94 8.42 10.64
C ILE A 142 5.97 9.48 10.09
N SER A 143 4.75 9.09 9.73
CA SER A 143 3.73 10.01 9.21
C SER A 143 3.19 10.99 10.25
N GLY A 144 2.98 10.53 11.49
CA GLY A 144 2.64 11.37 12.64
C GLY A 144 1.31 12.14 12.55
N ARG A 145 0.35 11.71 11.71
CA ARG A 145 -0.98 12.37 11.64
C ARG A 145 -1.83 11.96 12.84
N ASP A 146 -2.80 12.78 13.24
CA ASP A 146 -3.69 12.47 14.36
C ASP A 146 -4.37 11.10 14.24
N GLN A 147 -4.80 10.76 13.02
CA GLN A 147 -5.42 9.46 12.72
C GLN A 147 -4.43 8.29 12.86
N ASP A 148 -3.14 8.51 12.59
CA ASP A 148 -2.10 7.49 12.73
C ASP A 148 -1.84 7.14 14.20
N ILE A 149 -2.05 8.07 15.13
CA ILE A 149 -1.96 7.82 16.58
C ILE A 149 -3.06 6.83 17.00
N ALA A 150 -4.32 7.12 16.64
CA ALA A 150 -5.45 6.26 16.95
C ALA A 150 -5.30 4.85 16.33
N ASP A 151 -4.71 4.75 15.14
CA ASP A 151 -4.43 3.47 14.50
C ASP A 151 -3.39 2.64 15.23
N ILE A 152 -2.32 3.27 15.73
CA ILE A 152 -1.31 2.57 16.52
C ILE A 152 -1.95 1.99 17.77
N GLU A 153 -2.77 2.78 18.48
CA GLU A 153 -3.50 2.32 19.67
C GLU A 153 -4.44 1.15 19.37
N ALA A 154 -5.15 1.19 18.24
CA ALA A 154 -6.05 0.13 17.80
C ALA A 154 -5.30 -1.18 17.48
N LEU A 155 -4.16 -1.10 16.80
CA LEU A 155 -3.32 -2.28 16.54
C LEU A 155 -2.79 -2.89 17.83
N GLU A 156 -2.31 -2.06 18.77
CA GLU A 156 -1.84 -2.53 20.07
C GLU A 156 -2.97 -3.14 20.90
N TYR A 157 -4.22 -2.65 20.75
CA TYR A 157 -5.37 -3.25 21.39
C TYR A 157 -5.66 -4.67 20.86
N ILE A 158 -5.65 -4.86 19.54
CA ILE A 158 -5.83 -6.19 18.92
C ILE A 158 -4.74 -7.16 19.37
N GLU A 159 -3.46 -6.73 19.32
CA GLU A 159 -2.34 -7.57 19.76
C GLU A 159 -2.49 -8.02 21.22
N ARG A 160 -3.01 -7.16 22.10
CA ARG A 160 -3.30 -7.53 23.51
C ARG A 160 -4.43 -8.54 23.65
N LEU A 161 -5.47 -8.48 22.82
CA LEU A 161 -6.55 -9.45 22.84
C LEU A 161 -6.04 -10.84 22.44
N GLU A 162 -5.32 -10.92 21.32
CA GLU A 162 -4.75 -12.17 20.82
C GLU A 162 -3.80 -12.82 21.84
N SER A 163 -2.96 -12.02 22.52
CA SER A 163 -2.04 -12.55 23.55
C SER A 163 -2.72 -13.15 24.78
N LYS A 164 -3.96 -12.74 25.08
CA LYS A 164 -4.73 -13.26 26.22
C LYS A 164 -5.42 -14.58 25.89
N ASP A 165 -5.95 -14.69 24.68
CA ASP A 165 -6.55 -15.94 24.21
C ASP A 165 -5.51 -17.09 24.15
N ASP A 166 -4.26 -16.78 23.79
CA ASP A 166 -3.15 -17.74 23.79
C ASP A 166 -2.68 -18.16 25.19
N THR A 167 -3.02 -17.43 26.26
CA THR A 167 -2.63 -17.76 27.65
C THR A 167 -3.74 -18.45 28.46
N GLU A 168 -4.98 -18.47 27.95
CA GLU A 168 -6.12 -19.14 28.58
C GLU A 168 -6.47 -20.50 27.94
N THR A 169 -5.67 -20.99 26.97
CA THR A 169 -5.80 -22.30 26.31
C THR A 169 -4.67 -23.26 26.72
#